data_AF-A0A1H7ID45-F1
#
_entry.id   AF-A0A1H7ID45-F1
#
_cell.length_a   1.000
_cell.length_b   1.000
_cell.length_c   1.000
_cell.angle_alpha   90.00
_cell.angle_beta   90.00
_cell.angle_gamma   90.00
#
_symmetry.space_group_name_H-M   'P 1'
#
loop_
_entity.id
_entity.type
_entity.pdbx_description
1 polymer ?
#
loop_
_entity_poly.entity_id
_entity_poly.type
_entity_poly.pdbx_seq_one_letter_code
_entity_poly.pdbx_strand_id
1 'polypeptide(L)'
;MDRLGKFFELVKNEYIKIYKKKSTRILLVIFLAVCLCFAPMAKFINNIGMKEFGAEAFDETAHRTEVFKNKKREIENSPDMPLREEKLALLEAVDADSDWEFTAYRNGMYDDANKQDIQTYTLLCKTDDWRGFCSYKSKKIDCSAGDKWAYKYKLEHDIGYGEEFEEKNALIFKIGNAMDGDVEGTDSAEESIAKYRYQLEHELYDETSKKDVSLLEANYSEKFGFWDVMIKIPYVESFIGIIMLMIAGGIVASEFSQGTIKFLLISPAKRGEILMAKYVTVISMGFLLMLLMFIVNIPMVGLFFGFDGISAPYLSLKEGEVVAQNTFIYLIKNFMLKSVQVMITTSLAFMISSLLRSTALAIVTGFIVNSIGPSVVMIMATFKMDWGRYLIFANTDLLTIHKGGASFPQQTVGAAIIVVVAHLAVFLLTAWDGFTRRSV
;
A
#
# COMPACT_ATOMS: atom_id res chain seq x y z
N MET A 1 -34.31 31.36 17.24
CA MET A 1 -33.49 30.33 16.59
C MET A 1 -33.42 30.64 15.11
N ASP A 2 -32.23 30.90 14.57
CA ASP A 2 -32.03 31.25 13.17
C ASP A 2 -32.32 30.06 12.23
N ARG A 3 -32.38 30.29 10.91
CA ARG A 3 -32.64 29.23 9.92
C ARG A 3 -31.59 28.12 9.99
N LEU A 4 -30.33 28.47 10.26
CA LEU A 4 -29.22 27.54 10.33
C LEU A 4 -29.38 26.58 11.52
N GLY A 5 -29.73 27.09 12.70
CA GLY A 5 -29.98 26.31 13.90
C GLY A 5 -31.10 25.29 13.69
N LYS A 6 -32.21 25.69 13.05
CA LYS A 6 -33.32 24.77 12.72
C LYS A 6 -32.86 23.65 11.78
N PHE A 7 -31.97 23.94 10.83
CA PHE A 7 -31.41 22.93 9.95
C PHE A 7 -30.54 21.91 10.71
N PHE A 8 -29.69 22.36 11.63
CA PHE A 8 -28.89 21.45 12.47
C PHE A 8 -29.74 20.58 13.40
N GLU A 9 -30.88 21.08 13.88
CA GLU A 9 -31.85 20.24 14.61
C GLU A 9 -32.42 19.13 13.74
N LEU A 10 -32.72 19.41 12.47
CA LEU A 10 -33.17 18.36 11.53
C LEU A 10 -32.06 17.31 11.33
N VAL A 11 -30.82 17.72 11.12
CA VAL A 11 -29.67 16.82 11.00
C VAL A 11 -29.50 15.97 12.26
N LYS A 12 -29.57 16.57 13.45
CA LYS A 12 -29.52 15.87 14.74
C LYS A 12 -30.65 14.84 14.86
N ASN A 13 -31.86 15.20 14.46
CA ASN A 13 -33.01 14.29 14.48
C ASN A 13 -32.81 13.09 13.54
N GLU A 14 -32.25 13.30 12.35
CA GLU A 14 -31.93 12.21 11.42
C GLU A 14 -30.85 11.29 11.99
N TYR A 15 -29.81 11.82 12.63
CA TYR A 15 -28.83 11.01 13.38
C TYR A 15 -29.50 10.13 14.44
N ILE A 16 -30.36 10.71 15.29
CA ILE A 16 -31.08 9.96 16.34
C ILE A 16 -31.92 8.83 15.72
N LYS A 17 -32.59 9.08 14.59
CA LYS A 17 -33.36 8.05 13.88
C LYS A 17 -32.47 6.92 13.39
N ILE A 18 -31.33 7.23 12.77
CA ILE A 18 -30.37 6.23 12.27
C ILE A 18 -29.87 5.36 13.42
N TYR A 19 -29.39 5.95 14.52
CA TYR A 19 -28.87 5.20 15.67
C TYR A 19 -29.94 4.43 16.46
N LYS A 20 -31.22 4.79 16.36
CA LYS A 20 -32.31 4.01 16.98
C LYS A 20 -32.64 2.72 16.23
N LYS A 21 -32.28 2.60 14.94
CA LYS A 21 -32.52 1.38 14.16
C LYS A 21 -31.60 0.25 14.66
N LYS A 22 -32.21 -0.90 15.02
CA LYS A 22 -31.47 -2.10 15.47
C LYS A 22 -30.45 -2.56 14.43
N SER A 23 -30.82 -2.55 13.15
CA SER A 23 -29.93 -2.93 12.05
C SER A 23 -28.67 -2.07 11.98
N THR A 24 -28.80 -0.75 12.13
CA THR A 24 -27.65 0.17 12.13
C THR A 24 -26.73 -0.10 13.32
N ARG A 25 -27.28 -0.35 14.52
CA ARG A 25 -26.43 -0.69 15.68
C ARG A 25 -25.63 -1.97 15.46
N ILE A 26 -26.29 -3.02 14.93
CA ILE A 26 -25.62 -4.28 14.59
C ILE A 26 -24.49 -4.02 13.58
N LEU A 27 -24.77 -3.23 12.53
CA LEU A 27 -23.79 -2.89 11.50
C LEU A 27 -22.57 -2.13 12.05
N LEU A 28 -22.79 -1.19 12.97
CA LEU A 28 -21.72 -0.44 13.63
C LEU A 28 -20.88 -1.31 14.56
N VAL A 29 -21.50 -2.27 15.26
CA VAL A 29 -20.78 -3.25 16.08
C VAL A 29 -19.93 -4.17 15.21
N ILE A 30 -20.46 -4.64 14.07
CA ILE A 30 -19.69 -5.42 13.11
C ILE A 30 -18.51 -4.61 12.57
N PHE A 31 -18.73 -3.35 12.18
CA PHE A 31 -17.65 -2.46 11.73
C PHE A 31 -16.55 -2.30 12.78
N LEU A 32 -16.93 -2.03 14.02
CA LEU A 32 -15.99 -1.90 15.13
C LEU A 32 -15.22 -3.21 15.36
N ALA A 33 -15.90 -4.35 15.29
CA ALA A 33 -15.26 -5.66 15.38
C ALA A 33 -14.26 -5.89 14.24
N VAL A 34 -14.58 -5.53 13.00
CA VAL A 34 -13.64 -5.61 11.86
C VAL A 34 -12.41 -4.73 12.11
N CYS A 35 -12.58 -3.50 12.57
CA CYS A 35 -11.47 -2.61 12.91
C CYS A 35 -10.59 -3.18 14.04
N LEU A 36 -11.22 -3.73 15.09
CA LEU A 36 -10.49 -4.32 16.22
C LEU A 36 -9.78 -5.64 15.83
N CYS A 37 -10.36 -6.42 14.93
CA CYS A 37 -9.79 -7.70 14.50
C CYS A 37 -8.68 -7.55 13.45
N PHE A 38 -8.60 -6.41 12.75
CA PHE A 38 -7.64 -6.21 11.65
C PHE A 38 -6.18 -6.40 12.09
N ALA A 39 -5.73 -5.69 13.13
CA ALA A 39 -4.36 -5.81 13.64
C ALA A 39 -4.03 -7.21 14.21
N PRO A 40 -4.87 -7.84 15.07
CA PRO A 40 -4.67 -9.22 15.48
C PRO A 40 -4.59 -10.21 14.30
N MET A 41 -5.44 -10.03 13.29
CA MET A 41 -5.45 -10.87 12.08
C MET A 41 -4.15 -10.70 11.29
N ALA A 42 -3.69 -9.46 11.10
CA ALA A 42 -2.41 -9.19 10.44
C ALA A 42 -1.25 -9.85 11.20
N LYS A 43 -1.28 -9.85 12.55
CA LYS A 43 -0.24 -10.51 13.35
C LYS A 43 -0.30 -12.03 13.22
N PHE A 44 -1.50 -12.58 13.14
CA PHE A 44 -1.70 -14.01 12.89
C PHE A 44 -1.15 -14.42 11.52
N ILE A 45 -1.43 -13.64 10.46
CA ILE A 45 -0.88 -13.87 9.11
C ILE A 45 0.64 -13.80 9.13
N ASN A 46 1.22 -12.75 9.74
CA ASN A 46 2.67 -12.60 9.89
C ASN A 46 3.29 -13.83 10.58
N ASN A 47 2.69 -14.27 11.69
CA ASN A 47 3.18 -15.44 12.43
C ASN A 47 3.07 -16.75 11.64
N ILE A 48 2.06 -16.91 10.78
CA ILE A 48 1.96 -18.09 9.89
C ILE A 48 3.06 -18.05 8.85
N GLY A 49 3.23 -16.92 8.15
CA GLY A 49 4.29 -16.75 7.16
C GLY A 49 5.67 -17.05 7.75
N MET A 50 5.97 -16.47 8.90
CA MET A 50 7.24 -16.69 9.60
C MET A 50 7.49 -18.16 9.98
N LYS A 51 6.43 -18.93 10.28
CA LYS A 51 6.53 -20.37 10.58
C LYS A 51 6.70 -21.22 9.34
N GLU A 52 6.01 -20.90 8.26
CA GLU A 52 6.02 -21.65 7.01
C GLU A 52 7.36 -21.49 6.26
N PHE A 53 7.98 -20.31 6.36
CA PHE A 53 9.31 -20.03 5.82
C PHE A 53 10.47 -20.39 6.75
N GLY A 54 10.19 -21.00 7.92
CA GLY A 54 11.23 -21.58 8.77
C GLY A 54 12.25 -20.58 9.29
N ALA A 55 11.83 -19.36 9.66
CA ALA A 55 12.70 -18.38 10.30
C ALA A 55 12.91 -18.70 11.79
N GLU A 56 13.44 -19.89 12.12
CA GLU A 56 14.43 -19.93 13.21
C GLU A 56 15.55 -18.98 12.78
N ALA A 57 16.15 -18.23 13.70
CA ALA A 57 17.18 -17.25 13.34
C ALA A 57 18.23 -17.96 12.48
N PHE A 58 18.24 -17.69 11.18
CA PHE A 58 19.16 -18.31 10.25
C PHE A 58 20.53 -17.75 10.61
N ASP A 59 21.30 -18.56 11.32
CA ASP A 59 22.68 -18.23 11.66
C ASP A 59 23.48 -18.32 10.36
N GLU A 60 23.57 -17.17 9.69
CA GLU A 60 24.18 -17.05 8.37
C GLU A 60 25.66 -17.43 8.43
N THR A 61 26.37 -17.04 9.49
CA THR A 61 27.75 -17.46 9.75
C THR A 61 27.88 -18.97 9.88
N ALA A 62 27.03 -19.61 10.70
CA ALA A 62 27.07 -21.05 10.89
C ALA A 62 26.74 -21.79 9.58
N HIS A 63 25.79 -21.27 8.80
CA HIS A 63 25.47 -21.79 7.48
C HIS A 63 26.64 -21.66 6.52
N ARG A 64 27.25 -20.48 6.39
CA ARG A 64 28.43 -20.22 5.54
C ARG A 64 29.60 -21.12 5.93
N THR A 65 29.85 -21.27 7.23
CA THR A 65 30.87 -22.19 7.77
C THR A 65 30.63 -23.63 7.33
N GLU A 66 29.38 -24.08 7.38
CA GLU A 66 29.00 -25.43 6.95
C GLU A 66 29.10 -25.60 5.41
N VAL A 67 28.75 -24.57 4.64
CA VAL A 67 28.94 -24.52 3.19
C VAL A 67 30.42 -24.68 2.84
N PHE A 68 31.31 -23.96 3.53
CA PHE A 68 32.76 -24.05 3.32
C PHE A 68 33.29 -25.44 3.66
N LYS A 69 32.89 -26.03 4.80
CA LYS A 69 33.28 -27.40 5.19
C LYS A 69 32.84 -28.44 4.16
N ASN A 70 31.58 -28.35 3.72
CA ASN A 70 31.04 -29.29 2.73
C ASN A 70 31.75 -29.15 1.39
N LYS A 71 32.01 -27.91 0.94
CA LYS A 71 32.74 -27.68 -0.31
C LYS A 71 34.19 -28.14 -0.22
N LYS A 72 34.87 -27.91 0.91
CA LYS A 72 36.23 -28.43 1.15
C LYS A 72 36.26 -29.95 1.01
N ARG A 73 35.35 -30.66 1.65
CA ARG A 73 35.23 -32.12 1.55
C ARG A 73 34.95 -32.60 0.13
N GLU A 74 34.10 -31.90 -0.61
CA GLU A 74 33.80 -32.22 -2.03
C GLU A 74 35.07 -32.13 -2.90
N ILE A 75 35.85 -31.06 -2.74
CA ILE A 75 37.08 -30.82 -3.49
C ILE A 75 38.19 -31.80 -3.09
N GLU A 76 38.31 -32.11 -1.79
CA GLU A 76 39.25 -33.11 -1.28
C GLU A 76 38.98 -34.49 -1.88
N ASN A 77 37.71 -34.87 -2.01
CA ASN A 77 37.26 -36.15 -2.57
C ASN A 77 37.26 -36.20 -4.11
N SER A 78 37.57 -35.10 -4.79
CA SER A 78 37.54 -34.99 -6.25
C SER A 78 38.95 -34.70 -6.80
N PRO A 79 39.82 -35.72 -6.92
CA PRO A 79 41.22 -35.53 -7.29
C PRO A 79 41.41 -34.94 -8.70
N ASP A 80 40.47 -35.17 -9.61
CA ASP A 80 40.51 -34.69 -10.99
C ASP A 80 39.92 -33.27 -11.19
N MET A 81 39.55 -32.58 -10.11
CA MET A 81 38.94 -31.26 -10.19
C MET A 81 39.92 -30.21 -10.78
N PRO A 82 39.50 -29.42 -11.79
CA PRO A 82 40.30 -28.31 -12.28
C PRO A 82 40.61 -27.28 -11.18
N LEU A 83 41.86 -26.83 -11.13
CA LEU A 83 42.32 -25.79 -10.18
C LEU A 83 42.08 -26.17 -8.70
N ARG A 84 42.13 -27.47 -8.39
CA ARG A 84 41.87 -28.03 -7.07
C ARG A 84 42.70 -27.37 -5.97
N GLU A 85 44.01 -27.23 -6.18
CA GLU A 85 44.92 -26.64 -5.20
C GLU A 85 44.59 -25.17 -4.95
N GLU A 86 44.31 -24.42 -6.02
CA GLU A 86 43.94 -23.01 -5.91
C GLU A 86 42.59 -22.83 -5.21
N LYS A 87 41.59 -23.67 -5.51
CA LYS A 87 40.28 -23.63 -4.86
C LYS A 87 40.38 -23.97 -3.37
N LEU A 88 41.20 -24.95 -2.98
CA LEU A 88 41.47 -25.27 -1.57
C LEU A 88 42.18 -24.12 -0.86
N ALA A 89 43.17 -23.50 -1.50
CA ALA A 89 43.89 -22.37 -0.93
C ALA A 89 42.99 -21.15 -0.69
N LEU A 90 42.00 -20.90 -1.56
CA LEU A 90 41.00 -19.85 -1.36
C LEU A 90 40.07 -20.18 -0.19
N LEU A 91 39.58 -21.42 -0.10
CA LEU A 91 38.73 -21.88 1.01
C LEU A 91 39.40 -21.74 2.38
N GLU A 92 40.72 -21.92 2.45
CA GLU A 92 41.48 -21.76 3.69
C GLU A 92 41.77 -20.28 4.03
N ALA A 93 41.64 -19.38 3.06
CA ALA A 93 41.91 -17.97 3.23
C ALA A 93 40.66 -17.15 3.62
N VAL A 94 39.46 -17.66 3.33
CA VAL A 94 38.19 -16.94 3.49
C VAL A 94 37.63 -17.08 4.90
N ASP A 95 37.20 -15.97 5.48
CA ASP A 95 36.40 -15.90 6.70
C ASP A 95 34.90 -16.01 6.39
N ALA A 96 34.18 -16.83 7.15
CA ALA A 96 32.73 -17.01 7.01
C ALA A 96 31.93 -15.78 7.48
N ASP A 97 32.51 -15.01 8.39
CA ASP A 97 31.91 -13.78 8.92
C ASP A 97 32.05 -12.59 7.95
N SER A 98 32.88 -12.72 6.90
CA SER A 98 33.19 -11.63 5.97
C SER A 98 32.38 -11.74 4.67
N ASP A 99 31.45 -10.80 4.45
CA ASP A 99 30.57 -10.77 3.26
C ASP A 99 31.32 -10.71 1.92
N TRP A 100 32.39 -9.91 1.87
CA TRP A 100 33.16 -9.74 0.64
C TRP A 100 34.01 -10.96 0.34
N GLU A 101 34.52 -11.64 1.37
CA GLU A 101 35.28 -12.87 1.21
C GLU A 101 34.35 -14.04 0.85
N PHE A 102 33.13 -14.08 1.39
CA PHE A 102 32.10 -15.00 0.93
C PHE A 102 31.79 -14.79 -0.56
N THR A 103 31.74 -13.54 -1.02
CA THR A 103 31.58 -13.20 -2.44
C THR A 103 32.80 -13.63 -3.27
N ALA A 104 34.01 -13.45 -2.74
CA ALA A 104 35.25 -13.90 -3.38
C ALA A 104 35.30 -15.42 -3.52
N TYR A 105 34.93 -16.15 -2.47
CA TYR A 105 34.72 -17.59 -2.48
C TYR A 105 33.74 -17.99 -3.58
N ARG A 106 32.53 -17.41 -3.60
CA ARG A 106 31.49 -17.77 -4.57
C ARG A 106 31.98 -17.62 -6.01
N ASN A 107 32.67 -16.51 -6.29
CA ASN A 107 33.25 -16.23 -7.60
C ASN A 107 34.40 -17.17 -7.97
N GLY A 108 35.24 -17.55 -7.01
CA GLY A 108 36.35 -18.48 -7.21
C GLY A 108 35.91 -19.95 -7.35
N MET A 109 34.70 -20.28 -6.90
CA MET A 109 34.15 -21.64 -6.99
C MET A 109 33.41 -21.93 -8.29
N TYR A 110 33.07 -20.93 -9.10
CA TYR A 110 32.44 -21.14 -10.40
C TYR A 110 33.31 -22.01 -11.32
N ASP A 111 32.67 -22.74 -12.23
CA ASP A 111 33.35 -23.67 -13.15
C ASP A 111 34.16 -22.93 -14.23
N ASP A 112 33.77 -21.70 -14.56
CA ASP A 112 34.45 -20.82 -15.50
C ASP A 112 35.49 -19.88 -14.84
N ALA A 113 35.69 -19.99 -13.52
CA ALA A 113 36.68 -19.21 -12.80
C ALA A 113 38.10 -19.54 -13.28
N ASN A 114 38.86 -18.51 -13.63
CA ASN A 114 40.24 -18.71 -14.08
C ASN A 114 41.22 -18.76 -12.89
N LYS A 115 42.39 -19.37 -13.13
CA LYS A 115 43.45 -19.52 -12.12
C LYS A 115 43.90 -18.19 -11.50
N GLN A 116 44.00 -17.14 -12.32
CA GLN A 116 44.46 -15.82 -11.88
C GLN A 116 43.48 -15.17 -10.91
N ASP A 117 42.17 -15.32 -11.15
CA ASP A 117 41.11 -14.82 -10.28
C ASP A 117 41.18 -15.47 -8.91
N ILE A 118 41.24 -16.80 -8.87
CA ILE A 118 41.28 -17.56 -7.61
C ILE A 118 42.53 -17.19 -6.81
N GLN A 119 43.69 -17.09 -7.46
CA GLN A 119 44.93 -16.67 -6.80
C GLN A 119 44.84 -15.22 -6.28
N THR A 120 44.22 -14.32 -7.04
CA THR A 120 44.05 -12.91 -6.64
C THR A 120 43.11 -12.82 -5.44
N TYR A 121 41.95 -13.48 -5.48
CA TYR A 121 41.02 -13.54 -4.34
C TYR A 121 41.70 -14.13 -3.11
N THR A 122 42.46 -15.22 -3.27
CA THR A 122 43.18 -15.85 -2.16
C THR A 122 44.17 -14.89 -1.50
N LEU A 123 44.93 -14.13 -2.31
CA LEU A 123 45.88 -13.14 -1.79
C LEU A 123 45.15 -12.04 -1.01
N LEU A 124 44.06 -11.51 -1.58
CA LEU A 124 43.30 -10.42 -0.99
C LEU A 124 42.65 -10.82 0.33
N CYS A 125 42.04 -12.02 0.42
CA CYS A 125 41.50 -12.57 1.67
C CYS A 125 42.60 -12.70 2.74
N LYS A 126 43.78 -13.24 2.39
CA LYS A 126 44.90 -13.37 3.33
C LYS A 126 45.44 -12.04 3.86
N THR A 127 45.31 -10.96 3.09
CA THR A 127 45.76 -9.63 3.50
C THR A 127 44.62 -8.76 4.04
N ASP A 128 43.40 -9.29 4.12
CA ASP A 128 42.18 -8.54 4.45
C ASP A 128 42.03 -7.23 3.63
N ASP A 129 42.30 -7.32 2.31
CA ASP A 129 42.29 -6.16 1.41
C ASP A 129 41.00 -6.09 0.59
N TRP A 130 39.91 -5.70 1.26
CA TRP A 130 38.62 -5.48 0.62
C TRP A 130 38.68 -4.38 -0.45
N ARG A 131 39.57 -3.38 -0.32
CA ARG A 131 39.74 -2.30 -1.31
C ARG A 131 40.36 -2.85 -2.59
N GLY A 132 41.38 -3.69 -2.46
CA GLY A 132 41.96 -4.45 -3.56
C GLY A 132 40.92 -5.31 -4.27
N PHE A 133 40.04 -5.98 -3.51
CA PHE A 133 38.93 -6.76 -4.06
C PHE A 133 37.96 -5.90 -4.88
N CYS A 134 37.47 -4.79 -4.34
CA CYS A 134 36.61 -3.86 -5.07
C CYS A 134 37.31 -3.28 -6.31
N SER A 135 38.60 -2.92 -6.21
CA SER A 135 39.35 -2.39 -7.35
C SER A 135 39.56 -3.45 -8.45
N TYR A 136 39.71 -4.72 -8.07
CA TYR A 136 39.84 -5.81 -9.02
C TYR A 136 38.52 -6.06 -9.75
N LYS A 137 37.43 -6.22 -8.99
CA LYS A 137 36.08 -6.50 -9.53
C LYS A 137 35.54 -5.36 -10.41
N SER A 138 35.76 -4.10 -10.05
CA SER A 138 35.29 -2.96 -10.85
C SER A 138 35.92 -2.85 -12.25
N LYS A 139 37.06 -3.50 -12.51
CA LYS A 139 37.76 -3.51 -13.81
C LYS A 139 37.44 -4.73 -14.66
N LYS A 140 36.78 -5.72 -14.08
CA LYS A 140 36.53 -7.04 -14.67
C LYS A 140 35.35 -6.97 -15.67
N ILE A 141 35.51 -7.59 -16.85
CA ILE A 141 34.55 -7.44 -17.96
C ILE A 141 33.22 -8.13 -17.68
N ASP A 142 33.28 -9.31 -17.07
CA ASP A 142 32.17 -10.19 -16.65
C ASP A 142 31.26 -9.59 -15.56
N CYS A 143 31.71 -8.55 -14.87
CA CYS A 143 30.95 -7.88 -13.82
C CYS A 143 29.86 -6.98 -14.42
N SER A 144 28.65 -7.02 -13.85
CA SER A 144 27.52 -6.21 -14.32
C SER A 144 27.77 -4.71 -14.19
N ALA A 145 26.93 -3.88 -14.81
CA ALA A 145 27.07 -2.43 -14.70
C ALA A 145 26.76 -1.97 -13.27
N GLY A 146 25.73 -2.55 -12.65
CA GLY A 146 25.35 -2.33 -11.26
C GLY A 146 26.46 -2.70 -10.28
N ASP A 147 27.04 -3.89 -10.41
CA ASP A 147 28.15 -4.35 -9.54
C ASP A 147 29.38 -3.43 -9.68
N LYS A 148 29.75 -3.07 -10.91
CA LYS A 148 30.87 -2.15 -11.17
C LYS A 148 30.64 -0.80 -10.50
N TRP A 149 29.40 -0.30 -10.55
CA TRP A 149 29.03 0.93 -9.86
C TRP A 149 29.15 0.76 -8.34
N ALA A 150 28.62 -0.31 -7.77
CA ALA A 150 28.66 -0.59 -6.34
C ALA A 150 30.10 -0.63 -5.79
N TYR A 151 30.99 -1.38 -6.44
CA TYR A 151 32.40 -1.45 -6.02
C TYR A 151 33.12 -0.10 -6.12
N LYS A 152 32.87 0.69 -7.17
CA LYS A 152 33.45 2.03 -7.29
C LYS A 152 32.92 2.97 -6.21
N TYR A 153 31.62 2.94 -5.95
CA TYR A 153 30.98 3.76 -4.94
C TYR A 153 31.56 3.49 -3.55
N LYS A 154 31.74 2.21 -3.19
CA LYS A 154 32.39 1.79 -1.93
C LYS A 154 33.81 2.34 -1.79
N LEU A 155 34.61 2.29 -2.86
CA LEU A 155 35.98 2.82 -2.86
C LEU A 155 36.01 4.35 -2.73
N GLU A 156 35.10 5.05 -3.39
CA GLU A 156 35.03 6.53 -3.38
C GLU A 156 34.58 7.08 -2.01
N HIS A 157 33.72 6.36 -1.30
CA HIS A 157 33.11 6.79 -0.04
C HIS A 157 33.66 6.06 1.20
N ASP A 158 34.70 5.26 1.03
CA ASP A 158 35.33 4.46 2.08
C ASP A 158 34.35 3.55 2.86
N ILE A 159 33.43 2.90 2.14
CA ILE A 159 32.41 2.02 2.71
C ILE A 159 32.91 0.58 2.71
N GLY A 160 33.24 0.07 3.90
CA GLY A 160 33.73 -1.29 4.11
C GLY A 160 32.62 -2.35 4.19
N TYR A 161 32.94 -3.47 4.83
CA TYR A 161 32.04 -4.62 5.03
C TYR A 161 31.81 -4.95 6.51
N GLY A 162 32.20 -4.06 7.43
CA GLY A 162 31.88 -4.18 8.85
C GLY A 162 30.40 -3.95 9.14
N GLU A 163 29.95 -4.35 10.33
CA GLU A 163 28.57 -4.20 10.81
C GLU A 163 28.07 -2.75 10.70
N GLU A 164 28.95 -1.76 10.90
CA GLU A 164 28.63 -0.33 10.79
C GLU A 164 28.21 0.11 9.37
N PHE A 165 28.48 -0.70 8.35
CA PHE A 165 28.14 -0.45 6.95
C PHE A 165 27.02 -1.35 6.42
N GLU A 166 26.43 -2.23 7.24
CA GLU A 166 25.45 -3.22 6.79
C GLU A 166 24.28 -2.58 6.02
N GLU A 167 23.65 -1.56 6.61
CA GLU A 167 22.52 -0.85 5.97
C GLU A 167 22.95 -0.09 4.70
N LYS A 168 24.14 0.52 4.70
CA LYS A 168 24.71 1.18 3.50
C LYS A 168 24.98 0.18 2.39
N ASN A 169 25.53 -0.98 2.73
CA ASN A 169 25.84 -2.06 1.80
C ASN A 169 24.56 -2.66 1.21
N ALA A 170 23.50 -2.82 2.00
CA ALA A 170 22.20 -3.25 1.52
C ALA A 170 21.61 -2.26 0.50
N LEU A 171 21.70 -0.94 0.74
CA LEU A 171 21.25 0.08 -0.21
C LEU A 171 22.10 0.10 -1.49
N ILE A 172 23.42 0.00 -1.37
CA ILE A 172 24.33 -0.06 -2.53
C ILE A 172 24.01 -1.28 -3.40
N PHE A 173 23.76 -2.44 -2.79
CA PHE A 173 23.34 -3.65 -3.51
C PHE A 173 22.02 -3.45 -4.24
N LYS A 174 21.01 -2.86 -3.57
CA LYS A 174 19.70 -2.55 -4.19
C LYS A 174 19.81 -1.58 -5.36
N ILE A 175 20.71 -0.59 -5.29
CA ILE A 175 21.00 0.33 -6.41
C ILE A 175 21.64 -0.43 -7.57
N GLY A 176 22.62 -1.29 -7.29
CA GLY A 176 23.28 -2.12 -8.30
C GLY A 176 22.28 -2.98 -9.08
N ASN A 177 21.45 -3.75 -8.37
CA ASN A 177 20.41 -4.58 -9.00
C ASN A 177 19.45 -3.75 -9.85
N ALA A 178 18.99 -2.60 -9.34
CA ALA A 178 18.08 -1.73 -10.08
C ALA A 178 18.73 -1.15 -11.35
N MET A 179 20.04 -0.90 -11.37
CA MET A 179 20.77 -0.49 -12.58
C MET A 179 20.83 -1.59 -13.63
N ASP A 180 20.90 -2.84 -13.20
CA ASP A 180 20.89 -4.00 -14.09
C ASP A 180 19.45 -4.41 -14.50
N GLY A 181 18.44 -3.65 -14.06
CA GLY A 181 17.03 -3.83 -14.41
C GLY A 181 16.26 -4.76 -13.46
N ASP A 182 16.88 -5.20 -12.38
CA ASP A 182 16.23 -6.01 -11.34
C ASP A 182 15.67 -5.11 -10.23
N VAL A 183 14.37 -4.86 -10.29
CA VAL A 183 13.66 -3.89 -9.45
C VAL A 183 12.54 -4.59 -8.69
N GLU A 184 12.51 -4.39 -7.38
CA GLU A 184 11.41 -4.85 -6.52
C GLU A 184 10.21 -3.89 -6.60
N GLY A 185 9.00 -4.44 -6.76
CA GLY A 185 7.74 -3.68 -6.67
C GLY A 185 7.24 -3.13 -8.00
N THR A 186 6.47 -2.03 -7.93
CA THR A 186 5.78 -1.43 -9.09
C THR A 186 6.48 -0.20 -9.67
N ASP A 187 7.54 0.26 -9.00
CA ASP A 187 8.27 1.47 -9.39
C ASP A 187 9.16 1.19 -10.60
N SER A 188 9.45 2.23 -11.39
CA SER A 188 10.45 2.14 -12.44
C SER A 188 11.86 1.96 -11.84
N ALA A 189 12.80 1.42 -12.62
CA ALA A 189 14.21 1.31 -12.23
C ALA A 189 14.79 2.68 -11.85
N GLU A 190 14.49 3.72 -12.64
CA GLU A 190 14.94 5.09 -12.39
C GLU A 190 14.42 5.64 -11.06
N GLU A 191 13.14 5.43 -10.77
CA GLU A 191 12.53 5.88 -9.51
C GLU A 191 13.12 5.15 -8.30
N SER A 192 13.33 3.84 -8.41
CA SER A 192 13.92 3.04 -7.34
C SER A 192 15.36 3.47 -7.05
N ILE A 193 16.18 3.66 -8.09
CA ILE A 193 17.56 4.17 -7.96
C ILE A 193 17.57 5.54 -7.30
N ALA A 194 16.69 6.46 -7.71
CA ALA A 194 16.61 7.79 -7.11
C ALA A 194 16.31 7.71 -5.61
N LYS A 195 15.32 6.90 -5.21
CA LYS A 195 14.95 6.70 -3.79
C LYS A 195 16.12 6.11 -2.99
N TYR A 196 16.77 5.06 -3.48
CA TYR A 196 17.90 4.44 -2.77
C TYR A 196 19.11 5.36 -2.63
N ARG A 197 19.41 6.17 -3.66
CA ARG A 197 20.46 7.18 -3.57
C ARG A 197 20.14 8.22 -2.52
N TYR A 198 18.91 8.72 -2.52
CA TYR A 198 18.45 9.67 -1.51
C TYR A 198 18.59 9.10 -0.10
N GLN A 199 18.21 7.84 0.10
CA GLN A 199 18.38 7.13 1.38
C GLN A 199 19.84 7.05 1.81
N LEU A 200 20.71 6.67 0.89
CA LEU A 200 22.14 6.53 1.14
C LEU A 200 22.81 7.86 1.49
N GLU A 201 22.42 8.94 0.80
CA GLU A 201 22.94 10.29 1.02
C GLU A 201 22.46 10.92 2.33
N HIS A 202 21.25 10.60 2.78
CA HIS A 202 20.63 11.17 3.99
C HIS A 202 20.70 10.22 5.20
N GLU A 203 21.34 9.05 5.06
CA GLU A 203 21.42 8.00 6.08
C GLU A 203 20.02 7.59 6.60
N LEU A 204 19.06 7.44 5.68
CA LEU A 204 17.67 7.07 5.95
C LEU A 204 17.40 5.61 5.53
N TYR A 205 17.56 4.68 6.47
CA TYR A 205 17.50 3.24 6.18
C TYR A 205 16.11 2.61 6.38
N ASP A 206 15.25 3.20 7.20
CA ASP A 206 13.83 2.82 7.31
C ASP A 206 12.96 3.82 6.55
N GLU A 207 12.21 3.31 5.57
CA GLU A 207 11.20 4.07 4.84
C GLU A 207 9.90 3.28 4.71
N THR A 208 8.83 4.00 4.42
CA THR A 208 7.50 3.39 4.34
C THR A 208 6.97 3.23 2.92
N SER A 209 7.69 3.75 1.91
CA SER A 209 7.23 3.75 0.51
C SER A 209 7.06 2.33 -0.07
N LYS A 210 7.94 1.41 0.31
CA LYS A 210 7.93 -0.01 -0.09
C LYS A 210 6.88 -0.87 0.60
N LYS A 211 6.23 -0.36 1.64
CA LYS A 211 5.31 -1.15 2.48
C LYS A 211 3.89 -1.25 1.88
N ASP A 212 3.67 -0.68 0.69
CA ASP A 212 2.42 -0.64 -0.09
C ASP A 212 2.20 -1.89 -0.98
N VAL A 213 2.90 -3.00 -0.70
CA VAL A 213 2.66 -4.33 -1.33
C VAL A 213 1.42 -4.99 -0.71
N SER A 214 0.65 -5.79 -1.46
CA SER A 214 -0.53 -6.50 -0.93
C SER A 214 -0.17 -7.40 0.28
N LEU A 215 -1.07 -7.53 1.27
CA LEU A 215 -0.86 -8.47 2.40
C LEU A 215 -0.64 -9.93 1.93
N LEU A 216 -1.19 -10.30 0.78
CA LEU A 216 -1.09 -11.66 0.23
C LEU A 216 0.22 -11.89 -0.54
N GLU A 217 0.83 -10.80 -1.01
CA GLU A 217 2.10 -10.79 -1.77
C GLU A 217 3.27 -10.32 -0.91
N ALA A 218 3.01 -9.96 0.34
CA ALA A 218 4.02 -9.53 1.28
C ALA A 218 5.04 -10.65 1.47
N ASN A 219 6.32 -10.29 1.36
CA ASN A 219 7.43 -11.23 1.50
C ASN A 219 7.41 -11.78 2.94
N TYR A 220 7.04 -13.04 3.12
CA TYR A 220 6.85 -13.69 4.42
C TYR A 220 8.16 -13.93 5.18
N SER A 221 9.30 -13.47 4.65
CA SER A 221 10.62 -13.52 5.26
C SER A 221 10.86 -12.38 6.26
N GLU A 222 10.12 -11.27 6.18
CA GLU A 222 10.32 -10.10 7.06
C GLU A 222 9.18 -9.93 8.07
N LYS A 223 9.56 -9.63 9.32
CA LYS A 223 8.58 -9.32 10.37
C LYS A 223 7.88 -8.00 10.06
N PHE A 224 6.56 -8.04 9.97
CA PHE A 224 5.77 -6.81 9.82
C PHE A 224 5.99 -5.84 11.00
N GLY A 225 6.22 -4.57 10.67
CA GLY A 225 6.22 -3.47 11.62
C GLY A 225 4.89 -2.71 11.65
N PHE A 226 4.89 -1.59 12.37
CA PHE A 226 3.72 -0.71 12.50
C PHE A 226 3.19 -0.23 11.13
N TRP A 227 4.09 0.27 10.29
CA TRP A 227 3.72 0.84 8.99
C TRP A 227 3.24 -0.20 7.98
N ASP A 228 3.74 -1.43 8.05
CA ASP A 228 3.31 -2.54 7.19
C ASP A 228 1.82 -2.84 7.35
N VAL A 229 1.28 -2.66 8.55
CA VAL A 229 -0.13 -2.89 8.81
C VAL A 229 -0.93 -1.61 8.60
N MET A 230 -0.41 -0.45 9.02
CA MET A 230 -1.09 0.84 8.91
C MET A 230 -1.39 1.24 7.46
N ILE A 231 -0.44 1.06 6.55
CA ILE A 231 -0.61 1.40 5.12
C ILE A 231 -1.70 0.54 4.47
N LYS A 232 -1.98 -0.64 5.03
CA LYS A 232 -2.94 -1.63 4.52
C LYS A 232 -4.34 -1.50 5.13
N ILE A 233 -4.54 -0.59 6.09
CA ILE A 233 -5.87 -0.27 6.65
C ILE A 233 -6.92 0.12 5.59
N PRO A 234 -6.58 0.77 4.45
CA PRO A 234 -7.57 1.03 3.40
C PRO A 234 -8.32 -0.20 2.87
N TYR A 235 -7.86 -1.44 3.09
CA TYR A 235 -8.69 -2.63 2.82
C TYR A 235 -9.96 -2.68 3.69
N VAL A 236 -9.92 -2.12 4.90
CA VAL A 236 -11.09 -1.96 5.78
C VAL A 236 -12.05 -0.87 5.25
N GLU A 237 -11.54 0.10 4.45
CA GLU A 237 -12.35 1.16 3.84
C GLU A 237 -13.45 0.60 2.92
N SER A 238 -13.17 -0.46 2.17
CA SER A 238 -14.18 -1.09 1.30
C SER A 238 -15.43 -1.53 2.09
N PHE A 239 -15.26 -1.87 3.37
CA PHE A 239 -16.38 -2.20 4.26
C PHE A 239 -17.24 -0.98 4.61
N ILE A 240 -16.62 0.20 4.77
CA ILE A 240 -17.33 1.48 4.99
C ILE A 240 -18.24 1.77 3.80
N GLY A 241 -17.77 1.55 2.57
CA GLY A 241 -18.58 1.74 1.36
C GLY A 241 -19.89 0.93 1.40
N ILE A 242 -19.83 -0.35 1.79
CA ILE A 242 -21.01 -1.23 1.91
C ILE A 242 -21.97 -0.72 3.00
N ILE A 243 -21.43 -0.33 4.16
CA ILE A 243 -22.22 0.20 5.27
C ILE A 243 -22.97 1.46 4.84
N MET A 244 -22.26 2.38 4.19
CA MET A 244 -22.82 3.63 3.73
C MET A 244 -23.87 3.42 2.64
N LEU A 245 -23.66 2.45 1.74
CA LEU A 245 -24.64 2.06 0.74
C LEU A 245 -25.94 1.57 1.40
N MET A 246 -25.85 0.76 2.46
CA MET A 246 -27.04 0.31 3.21
C MET A 246 -27.77 1.46 3.92
N ILE A 247 -27.02 2.35 4.60
CA ILE A 247 -27.60 3.48 5.33
C ILE A 247 -28.23 4.48 4.36
N ALA A 248 -27.49 4.90 3.34
CA ALA A 248 -27.93 5.84 2.31
C ALA A 248 -29.08 5.28 1.47
N GLY A 249 -28.97 4.03 1.04
CA GLY A 249 -29.99 3.32 0.26
C GLY A 249 -31.31 3.18 1.02
N GLY A 250 -31.27 3.09 2.35
CA GLY A 250 -32.47 2.98 3.16
C GLY A 250 -33.05 4.30 3.69
N ILE A 251 -32.31 5.41 3.70
CA ILE A 251 -32.72 6.60 4.47
C ILE A 251 -33.97 7.31 3.93
N VAL A 252 -34.17 7.30 2.60
CA VAL A 252 -35.34 7.90 1.96
C VAL A 252 -36.39 6.83 1.65
N ALA A 253 -35.97 5.70 1.06
CA ALA A 253 -36.86 4.59 0.73
C ALA A 253 -37.63 4.04 1.93
N SER A 254 -37.04 4.08 3.14
CA SER A 254 -37.75 3.63 4.35
C SER A 254 -38.95 4.51 4.70
N GLU A 255 -38.90 5.82 4.42
CA GLU A 255 -40.02 6.74 4.69
C GLU A 255 -41.23 6.46 3.79
N PHE A 256 -40.98 6.05 2.55
CA PHE A 256 -42.03 5.62 1.63
C PHE A 256 -42.61 4.27 2.05
N SER A 257 -41.75 3.30 2.35
CA SER A 257 -42.18 1.95 2.72
C SER A 257 -42.99 1.90 4.03
N GLN A 258 -42.69 2.79 4.99
CA GLN A 258 -43.38 2.87 6.28
C GLN A 258 -44.57 3.85 6.26
N GLY A 259 -44.81 4.55 5.15
CA GLY A 259 -45.87 5.56 5.05
C GLY A 259 -45.62 6.85 5.84
N THR A 260 -44.47 6.99 6.49
CA THR A 260 -44.10 8.16 7.30
C THR A 260 -43.85 9.41 6.46
N ILE A 261 -43.67 9.25 5.15
CA ILE A 261 -43.66 10.35 4.18
C ILE A 261 -44.90 11.27 4.31
N LYS A 262 -46.06 10.73 4.69
CA LYS A 262 -47.29 11.52 4.93
C LYS A 262 -47.17 12.42 6.17
N PHE A 263 -46.48 11.98 7.22
CA PHE A 263 -46.22 12.81 8.40
C PHE A 263 -45.24 13.94 8.11
N LEU A 264 -44.31 13.75 7.18
CA LEU A 264 -43.39 14.82 6.74
C LEU A 264 -44.15 15.97 6.07
N LEU A 265 -45.34 15.72 5.49
CA LEU A 265 -46.19 16.75 4.86
C LEU A 265 -46.86 17.69 5.86
N ILE A 266 -47.00 17.26 7.11
CA ILE A 266 -47.61 18.04 8.18
C ILE A 266 -46.55 18.85 8.93
N SER A 267 -45.27 18.52 8.73
CA SER A 267 -44.16 19.21 9.38
C SER A 267 -43.96 20.64 8.81
N PRO A 268 -43.55 21.61 9.65
CA PRO A 268 -43.35 23.01 9.22
C PRO A 268 -42.10 23.21 8.34
N ALA A 269 -41.26 22.19 8.18
CA ALA A 269 -40.03 22.26 7.37
C ALA A 269 -40.33 21.93 5.90
N LYS A 270 -39.64 22.58 4.97
CA LYS A 270 -39.81 22.30 3.54
C LYS A 270 -39.25 20.91 3.23
N ARG A 271 -39.90 20.17 2.31
CA ARG A 271 -39.44 18.84 1.85
C ARG A 271 -37.95 18.83 1.46
N GLY A 272 -37.52 19.88 0.79
CA GLY A 272 -36.12 20.08 0.41
C GLY A 272 -35.14 20.21 1.57
N GLU A 273 -35.53 20.92 2.64
CA GLU A 273 -34.70 21.07 3.85
C GLU A 273 -34.55 19.74 4.58
N ILE A 274 -35.61 18.92 4.59
CA ILE A 274 -35.59 17.57 5.17
C ILE A 274 -34.67 16.65 4.34
N LEU A 275 -34.78 16.68 3.01
CA LEU A 275 -33.93 15.88 2.14
C LEU A 275 -32.44 16.27 2.30
N MET A 276 -32.15 17.56 2.33
CA MET A 276 -30.78 18.06 2.53
C MET A 276 -30.24 17.67 3.91
N ALA A 277 -31.07 17.74 4.97
CA ALA A 277 -30.67 17.27 6.30
C ALA A 277 -30.33 15.78 6.30
N LYS A 278 -31.11 14.94 5.61
CA LYS A 278 -30.80 13.52 5.42
C LYS A 278 -29.49 13.33 4.65
N TYR A 279 -29.28 14.03 3.54
CA TYR A 279 -28.05 13.93 2.76
C TYR A 279 -26.82 14.29 3.60
N VAL A 280 -26.84 15.45 4.26
CA VAL A 280 -25.75 15.91 5.14
C VAL A 280 -25.47 14.87 6.23
N THR A 281 -26.51 14.34 6.88
CA THR A 281 -26.38 13.32 7.92
C THR A 281 -25.62 12.07 7.43
N VAL A 282 -25.95 11.60 6.23
CA VAL A 282 -25.33 10.38 5.69
C VAL A 282 -23.89 10.67 5.24
N ILE A 283 -23.63 11.80 4.59
CA ILE A 283 -22.26 12.19 4.23
C ILE A 283 -21.38 12.34 5.47
N SER A 284 -21.84 13.08 6.49
CA SER A 284 -21.08 13.25 7.73
C SER A 284 -20.91 11.94 8.50
N MET A 285 -21.88 11.01 8.43
CA MET A 285 -21.72 9.66 8.98
C MET A 285 -20.59 8.88 8.29
N GLY A 286 -20.45 8.98 6.96
CA GLY A 286 -19.34 8.37 6.22
C GLY A 286 -17.98 8.87 6.71
N PHE A 287 -17.82 10.19 6.83
CA PHE A 287 -16.59 10.79 7.38
C PHE A 287 -16.33 10.38 8.84
N LEU A 288 -17.37 10.27 9.68
CA LEU A 288 -17.21 9.81 11.06
C LEU A 288 -16.77 8.36 11.16
N LEU A 289 -17.30 7.46 10.32
CA LEU A 289 -16.87 6.05 10.28
C LEU A 289 -15.42 5.92 9.82
N MET A 290 -15.07 6.70 8.80
CA MET A 290 -13.71 6.81 8.30
C MET A 290 -12.75 7.33 9.40
N LEU A 291 -13.12 8.37 10.13
CA LEU A 291 -12.32 8.87 11.26
C LEU A 291 -12.20 7.82 12.38
N LEU A 292 -13.31 7.16 12.73
CA LEU A 292 -13.34 6.11 13.75
C LEU A 292 -12.40 4.95 13.39
N MET A 293 -12.31 4.59 12.10
CA MET A 293 -11.39 3.57 11.62
C MET A 293 -9.95 3.88 12.03
N PHE A 294 -9.46 5.11 11.79
CA PHE A 294 -8.10 5.50 12.16
C PHE A 294 -7.89 5.54 13.67
N ILE A 295 -8.85 6.10 14.41
CA ILE A 295 -8.79 6.21 15.87
C ILE A 295 -8.69 4.82 16.53
N VAL A 296 -9.38 3.82 15.98
CA VAL A 296 -9.34 2.45 16.51
C VAL A 296 -8.09 1.71 16.03
N ASN A 297 -7.71 1.83 14.76
CA ASN A 297 -6.62 1.02 14.22
C ASN A 297 -5.23 1.48 14.69
N ILE A 298 -4.95 2.78 14.81
CA ILE A 298 -3.64 3.28 15.29
C ILE A 298 -3.21 2.63 16.62
N PRO A 299 -4.01 2.69 17.71
CA PRO A 299 -3.62 2.06 18.96
C PRO A 299 -3.62 0.54 18.88
N MET A 300 -4.49 -0.08 18.08
CA MET A 300 -4.51 -1.54 17.92
C MET A 300 -3.27 -2.05 17.20
N VAL A 301 -2.82 -1.40 16.12
CA VAL A 301 -1.57 -1.76 15.45
C VAL A 301 -0.40 -1.55 16.41
N GLY A 302 -0.35 -0.42 17.11
CA GLY A 302 0.67 -0.16 18.12
C GLY A 302 0.74 -1.21 19.23
N LEU A 303 -0.40 -1.72 19.70
CA LEU A 303 -0.47 -2.76 20.73
C LEU A 303 0.09 -4.10 20.26
N PHE A 304 -0.13 -4.46 18.99
CA PHE A 304 0.26 -5.77 18.46
C PHE A 304 1.67 -5.80 17.83
N PHE A 305 2.11 -4.68 17.25
CA PHE A 305 3.36 -4.59 16.47
C PHE A 305 4.39 -3.62 17.04
N GLY A 306 4.05 -2.84 18.08
CA GLY A 306 4.90 -1.79 18.61
C GLY A 306 4.85 -0.51 17.79
N PHE A 307 5.71 0.45 18.14
CA PHE A 307 5.82 1.76 17.48
C PHE A 307 7.21 2.01 16.88
N ASP A 308 8.00 0.94 16.72
CA ASP A 308 9.32 1.04 16.10
C ASP A 308 9.18 1.50 14.64
N GLY A 309 10.06 2.42 14.22
CA GLY A 309 9.98 3.02 12.89
C GLY A 309 8.80 3.97 12.67
N ILE A 310 8.04 4.37 13.71
CA ILE A 310 6.89 5.28 13.53
C ILE A 310 7.28 6.64 12.93
N SER A 311 8.51 7.10 13.14
CA SER A 311 9.05 8.33 12.56
C SER A 311 9.62 8.17 11.15
N ALA A 312 9.65 6.94 10.61
CA ALA A 312 10.17 6.67 9.28
C ALA A 312 9.44 7.51 8.22
N PRO A 313 10.19 8.21 7.34
CA PRO A 313 9.59 9.02 6.29
C PRO A 313 8.99 8.15 5.18
N TYR A 314 8.06 8.75 4.44
CA TYR A 314 7.60 8.23 3.17
C TYR A 314 8.37 8.95 2.07
N LEU A 315 9.12 8.22 1.25
CA LEU A 315 9.81 8.78 0.09
C LEU A 315 8.92 8.72 -1.14
N SER A 316 8.77 9.86 -1.82
CA SER A 316 8.02 9.96 -3.07
C SER A 316 8.84 10.71 -4.11
N LEU A 317 8.81 10.25 -5.35
CA LEU A 317 9.37 11.00 -6.47
C LEU A 317 8.35 12.05 -6.93
N LYS A 318 8.74 13.33 -6.92
CA LYS A 318 7.95 14.44 -7.46
C LYS A 318 8.79 15.25 -8.41
N GLU A 319 8.33 15.36 -9.66
CA GLU A 319 8.99 16.17 -10.69
C GLU A 319 10.49 15.80 -10.91
N GLY A 320 10.86 14.55 -10.65
CA GLY A 320 12.24 14.05 -10.77
C GLY A 320 13.08 14.16 -9.50
N GLU A 321 12.57 14.78 -8.43
CA GLU A 321 13.25 14.86 -7.13
C GLU A 321 12.61 13.93 -6.10
N VAL A 322 13.44 13.30 -5.27
CA VAL A 322 12.96 12.51 -4.13
C VAL A 322 12.65 13.45 -2.97
N VAL A 323 11.40 13.43 -2.54
CA VAL A 323 10.94 14.22 -1.40
C VAL A 323 10.57 13.29 -0.26
N ALA A 324 11.26 13.44 0.87
CA ALA A 324 10.87 12.84 2.13
C ALA A 324 9.70 13.62 2.74
N GLN A 325 8.60 12.92 3.01
CA GLN A 325 7.46 13.49 3.74
C GLN A 325 7.09 12.62 4.94
N ASN A 326 6.47 13.24 5.95
CA ASN A 326 5.97 12.50 7.09
C ASN A 326 4.89 11.48 6.65
N THR A 327 5.02 10.23 7.10
CA THR A 327 4.14 9.13 6.70
C THR A 327 2.69 9.34 7.15
N PHE A 328 2.43 9.98 8.29
CA PHE A 328 1.06 10.36 8.68
C PHE A 328 0.46 11.39 7.73
N ILE A 329 1.24 12.37 7.28
CA ILE A 329 0.77 13.34 6.29
C ILE A 329 0.42 12.63 4.97
N TYR A 330 1.25 11.67 4.56
CA TYR A 330 0.95 10.82 3.40
C TYR A 330 -0.36 10.02 3.59
N LEU A 331 -0.54 9.36 4.73
CA LEU A 331 -1.79 8.64 5.04
C LEU A 331 -3.01 9.55 5.04
N ILE A 332 -2.92 10.75 5.60
CA ILE A 332 -4.02 11.73 5.60
C ILE A 332 -4.35 12.16 4.17
N LYS A 333 -3.36 12.36 3.30
CA LYS A 333 -3.61 12.67 1.88
C LYS A 333 -4.33 11.51 1.18
N ASN A 334 -3.85 10.29 1.35
CA ASN A 334 -4.49 9.10 0.77
C ASN A 334 -5.92 8.94 1.28
N PHE A 335 -6.11 9.16 2.58
CA PHE A 335 -7.42 9.16 3.22
C PHE A 335 -8.38 10.18 2.60
N MET A 336 -7.92 11.42 2.40
CA MET A 336 -8.75 12.46 1.80
C MET A 336 -9.13 12.11 0.36
N LEU A 337 -8.20 11.58 -0.43
CA LEU A 337 -8.47 11.12 -1.80
C LEU A 337 -9.49 9.97 -1.81
N LYS A 338 -9.35 9.00 -0.91
CA LYS A 338 -10.27 7.87 -0.76
C LYS A 338 -11.65 8.26 -0.24
N SER A 339 -11.75 9.26 0.62
CA SER A 339 -13.03 9.75 1.14
C SER A 339 -14.01 10.19 0.04
N VAL A 340 -13.48 10.65 -1.10
CA VAL A 340 -14.28 11.03 -2.27
C VAL A 340 -15.01 9.81 -2.85
N GLN A 341 -14.38 8.64 -2.86
CA GLN A 341 -15.02 7.40 -3.31
C GLN A 341 -16.25 7.10 -2.43
N VAL A 342 -16.10 7.11 -1.10
CA VAL A 342 -17.19 6.91 -0.15
C VAL A 342 -18.30 7.95 -0.35
N MET A 343 -17.96 9.22 -0.57
CA MET A 343 -18.93 10.27 -0.84
C MET A 343 -19.74 10.00 -2.13
N ILE A 344 -19.08 9.57 -3.21
CA ILE A 344 -19.74 9.25 -4.48
C ILE A 344 -20.68 8.07 -4.33
N THR A 345 -20.21 6.96 -3.74
CA THR A 345 -21.03 5.74 -3.58
C THR A 345 -22.24 6.01 -2.67
N THR A 346 -22.03 6.78 -1.60
CA THR A 346 -23.09 7.23 -0.70
C THR A 346 -24.13 8.10 -1.42
N SER A 347 -23.67 9.05 -2.25
CA SER A 347 -24.56 9.95 -2.99
C SER A 347 -25.37 9.23 -4.07
N LEU A 348 -24.74 8.27 -4.76
CA LEU A 348 -25.42 7.38 -5.70
C LEU A 348 -26.50 6.55 -5.00
N ALA A 349 -26.18 5.94 -3.87
CA ALA A 349 -27.12 5.16 -3.08
C ALA A 349 -28.27 6.02 -2.54
N PHE A 350 -27.98 7.26 -2.11
CA PHE A 350 -28.98 8.23 -1.69
C PHE A 350 -29.94 8.63 -2.82
N MET A 351 -29.41 8.89 -4.02
CA MET A 351 -30.21 9.14 -5.21
C MET A 351 -31.15 7.95 -5.48
N ILE A 352 -30.61 6.74 -5.53
CA ILE A 352 -31.41 5.52 -5.77
C ILE A 352 -32.48 5.35 -4.67
N SER A 353 -32.14 5.64 -3.41
CA SER A 353 -33.09 5.62 -2.27
C SER A 353 -34.29 6.53 -2.49
N SER A 354 -34.08 7.72 -3.06
CA SER A 354 -35.17 8.66 -3.33
C SER A 354 -36.05 8.26 -4.52
N LEU A 355 -35.50 7.48 -5.46
CA LEU A 355 -36.19 7.02 -6.66
C LEU A 355 -37.02 5.75 -6.41
N LEU A 356 -36.80 5.05 -5.29
CA LEU A 356 -37.41 3.76 -5.03
C LEU A 356 -38.26 3.79 -3.75
N ARG A 357 -39.42 3.10 -3.79
CA ARG A 357 -40.37 3.03 -2.66
C ARG A 357 -40.09 1.87 -1.70
N SER A 358 -39.21 0.94 -2.10
CA SER A 358 -38.83 -0.23 -1.31
C SER A 358 -37.39 -0.07 -0.84
N THR A 359 -37.20 -0.16 0.48
CA THR A 359 -35.88 -0.12 1.12
C THR A 359 -34.97 -1.24 0.59
N ALA A 360 -35.51 -2.46 0.47
CA ALA A 360 -34.74 -3.60 -0.02
C ALA A 360 -34.31 -3.40 -1.48
N LEU A 361 -35.23 -2.96 -2.34
CA LEU A 361 -34.94 -2.69 -3.75
C LEU A 361 -33.86 -1.61 -3.89
N ALA A 362 -33.94 -0.53 -3.10
CA ALA A 362 -32.96 0.55 -3.15
C ALA A 362 -31.54 0.10 -2.79
N ILE A 363 -31.40 -0.69 -1.72
CA ILE A 363 -30.11 -1.21 -1.31
C ILE A 363 -29.55 -2.17 -2.37
N VAL A 364 -30.36 -3.10 -2.87
CA VAL A 364 -29.93 -4.09 -3.87
C VAL A 364 -29.53 -3.41 -5.19
N THR A 365 -30.34 -2.48 -5.69
CA THR A 365 -30.02 -1.73 -6.91
C THR A 365 -28.75 -0.90 -6.74
N GLY A 366 -28.58 -0.22 -5.61
CA GLY A 366 -27.36 0.52 -5.31
C GLY A 366 -26.12 -0.38 -5.33
N PHE A 367 -26.21 -1.56 -4.71
CA PHE A 367 -25.12 -2.53 -4.67
C PHE A 367 -24.77 -3.05 -6.07
N ILE A 368 -25.77 -3.49 -6.84
CA ILE A 368 -25.57 -3.98 -8.21
C ILE A 368 -24.89 -2.92 -9.08
N VAL A 369 -25.38 -1.69 -9.05
CA VAL A 369 -24.82 -0.59 -9.85
C VAL A 369 -23.39 -0.28 -9.42
N ASN A 370 -23.10 -0.27 -8.11
CA ASN A 370 -21.76 0.02 -7.60
C ASN A 370 -20.76 -1.09 -7.95
N SER A 371 -21.18 -2.35 -7.95
CA SER A 371 -20.33 -3.50 -8.28
C SER A 371 -20.09 -3.65 -9.79
N ILE A 372 -21.10 -3.39 -10.62
CA ILE A 372 -20.99 -3.54 -12.09
C ILE A 372 -20.32 -2.32 -12.74
N GLY A 373 -20.51 -1.12 -12.19
CA GLY A 373 -20.02 0.14 -12.77
C GLY A 373 -18.53 0.14 -13.13
N PRO A 374 -17.61 -0.20 -12.20
CA PRO A 374 -16.18 -0.27 -12.49
C PRO A 374 -15.83 -1.30 -13.58
N SER A 375 -16.48 -2.47 -13.58
CA SER A 375 -16.28 -3.51 -14.61
C SER A 375 -16.70 -3.04 -16.00
N VAL A 376 -17.79 -2.27 -16.10
CA VAL A 376 -18.23 -1.65 -17.36
C VAL A 376 -17.18 -0.66 -17.86
N VAL A 377 -16.64 0.18 -16.98
CA VAL A 377 -15.56 1.11 -17.32
C VAL A 377 -14.33 0.37 -17.83
N MET A 378 -13.92 -0.71 -17.16
CA MET A 378 -12.78 -1.52 -17.59
C MET A 378 -12.99 -2.12 -18.98
N ILE A 379 -14.17 -2.70 -19.24
CA ILE A 379 -14.53 -3.22 -20.57
C ILE A 379 -14.46 -2.11 -21.63
N MET A 380 -14.99 -0.92 -21.32
CA MET A 380 -14.95 0.22 -22.23
C MET A 380 -13.52 0.70 -22.52
N ALA A 381 -12.65 0.70 -21.52
CA ALA A 381 -11.23 1.00 -21.68
C ALA A 381 -10.55 -0.01 -22.62
N THR A 382 -10.81 -1.31 -22.44
CA THR A 382 -10.30 -2.38 -23.31
C THR A 382 -10.72 -2.19 -24.78
N PHE A 383 -11.97 -1.78 -25.01
CA PHE A 383 -12.48 -1.50 -26.36
C PHE A 383 -12.14 -0.09 -26.88
N LYS A 384 -11.27 0.67 -26.18
CA LYS A 384 -10.86 2.04 -26.55
C LYS A 384 -12.03 3.01 -26.73
N MET A 385 -13.06 2.88 -25.91
CA MET A 385 -14.20 3.80 -25.88
C MET A 385 -13.90 5.01 -25.01
N ASP A 386 -13.24 6.02 -25.58
CA ASP A 386 -12.70 7.18 -24.84
C ASP A 386 -13.73 7.96 -24.01
N TRP A 387 -15.01 7.95 -24.41
CA TRP A 387 -16.07 8.62 -23.67
C TRP A 387 -16.35 7.97 -22.30
N GLY A 388 -15.90 6.73 -22.08
CA GLY A 388 -16.00 6.03 -20.80
C GLY A 388 -15.32 6.77 -19.64
N ARG A 389 -14.33 7.63 -19.93
CA ARG A 389 -13.66 8.47 -18.94
C ARG A 389 -14.58 9.47 -18.23
N TYR A 390 -15.74 9.77 -18.81
CA TYR A 390 -16.73 10.65 -18.21
C TYR A 390 -17.76 9.91 -17.36
N LEU A 391 -17.74 8.58 -17.32
CA LEU A 391 -18.57 7.82 -16.38
C LEU A 391 -18.08 8.07 -14.95
N ILE A 392 -19.01 8.15 -14.01
CA ILE A 392 -18.69 8.37 -12.60
C ILE A 392 -17.71 7.32 -12.07
N PHE A 393 -17.86 6.05 -12.45
CA PHE A 393 -17.01 4.94 -11.99
C PHE A 393 -15.57 5.00 -12.53
N ALA A 394 -15.31 5.74 -13.61
CA ALA A 394 -13.96 5.99 -14.09
C ALA A 394 -13.22 7.04 -13.26
N ASN A 395 -13.93 7.72 -12.35
CA ASN A 395 -13.44 8.85 -11.55
C ASN A 395 -13.70 8.65 -10.04
N THR A 396 -14.10 7.45 -9.61
CA THR A 396 -14.38 7.16 -8.19
C THR A 396 -13.12 7.01 -7.35
N ASP A 397 -12.04 6.47 -7.92
CA ASP A 397 -10.80 6.21 -7.18
C ASP A 397 -9.72 7.27 -7.51
N LEU A 398 -9.81 8.41 -6.83
CA LEU A 398 -8.87 9.51 -7.04
C LEU A 398 -7.44 9.16 -6.60
N LEU A 399 -7.28 8.22 -5.65
CA LEU A 399 -5.95 7.79 -5.22
C LEU A 399 -5.25 7.04 -6.36
N THR A 400 -5.96 6.13 -7.00
CA THR A 400 -5.43 5.38 -8.15
C THR A 400 -5.10 6.29 -9.32
N ILE A 401 -5.94 7.29 -9.62
CA ILE A 401 -5.65 8.31 -10.63
C ILE A 401 -4.42 9.15 -10.25
N HIS A 402 -4.29 9.53 -8.97
CA HIS A 402 -3.13 10.28 -8.48
C HIS A 402 -1.82 9.50 -8.65
N LYS A 403 -1.84 8.18 -8.47
CA LYS A 403 -0.70 7.27 -8.68
C LYS A 403 -0.44 6.92 -10.15
N GLY A 404 -1.19 7.49 -11.10
CA GLY A 404 -1.04 7.21 -12.54
C GLY A 404 -1.73 5.94 -13.04
N GLY A 405 -2.45 5.21 -12.19
CA GLY A 405 -3.18 3.98 -12.54
C GLY A 405 -4.55 4.20 -13.19
N ALA A 406 -4.74 5.31 -13.90
CA ALA A 406 -6.04 5.66 -14.45
C ALA A 406 -6.46 4.72 -15.60
N SER A 407 -7.76 4.41 -15.69
CA SER A 407 -8.28 3.48 -16.69
C SER A 407 -8.22 4.02 -18.13
N PHE A 408 -8.21 5.34 -18.30
CA PHE A 408 -8.09 5.99 -19.59
C PHE A 408 -6.88 6.93 -19.64
N PRO A 409 -6.25 7.10 -20.83
CA PRO A 409 -5.18 8.07 -21.01
C PRO A 409 -5.62 9.49 -20.63
N GLN A 410 -4.67 10.29 -20.13
CA GLN A 410 -4.85 11.72 -19.80
C GLN A 410 -5.88 12.03 -18.70
N GLN A 411 -6.27 11.04 -17.89
CA GLN A 411 -7.06 11.31 -16.69
C GLN A 411 -6.17 11.89 -15.59
N THR A 412 -6.45 13.14 -15.19
CA THR A 412 -5.81 13.81 -14.06
C THR A 412 -6.78 13.92 -12.89
N VAL A 413 -6.26 14.08 -11.67
CA VAL A 413 -7.08 14.27 -10.47
C VAL A 413 -8.02 15.47 -10.61
N GLY A 414 -7.54 16.59 -11.18
CA GLY A 414 -8.36 17.79 -11.40
C GLY A 414 -9.52 17.55 -12.37
N ALA A 415 -9.27 16.87 -13.49
CA ALA A 415 -10.32 16.51 -14.44
C ALA A 415 -11.35 15.55 -13.82
N ALA A 416 -10.89 14.58 -13.04
CA ALA A 416 -11.76 13.63 -12.33
C ALA A 416 -12.68 14.35 -11.33
N ILE A 417 -12.16 15.32 -10.56
CA ILE A 417 -12.96 16.12 -9.62
C ILE A 417 -14.09 16.87 -10.35
N ILE A 418 -13.82 17.47 -11.50
CA ILE A 418 -14.86 18.18 -12.30
C ILE A 418 -15.98 17.21 -12.70
N VAL A 419 -15.63 16.02 -13.20
CA VAL A 419 -16.61 15.00 -13.57
C VAL A 419 -17.40 14.53 -12.36
N VAL A 420 -16.75 14.31 -11.22
CA VAL A 420 -17.39 13.93 -9.95
C VAL A 420 -18.40 14.99 -9.51
N VAL A 421 -18.01 16.27 -9.48
CA VAL A 421 -18.90 17.37 -9.07
C VAL A 421 -20.12 17.45 -9.98
N ALA A 422 -19.94 17.30 -11.30
CA ALA A 422 -21.05 17.30 -12.25
C ALA A 422 -22.04 16.15 -11.96
N HIS A 423 -21.55 14.94 -11.70
CA HIS A 423 -22.40 13.80 -11.36
C HIS A 423 -23.09 13.95 -10.00
N LEU A 424 -22.40 14.47 -8.99
CA LEU A 424 -23.00 14.73 -7.69
C LEU A 424 -24.13 15.76 -7.80
N ALA A 425 -23.97 16.80 -8.61
CA ALA A 425 -25.04 17.74 -8.91
C ALA A 425 -26.24 17.04 -9.55
N VAL A 426 -26.01 16.18 -10.55
CA VAL A 426 -27.08 15.37 -11.17
C VAL A 426 -27.75 14.46 -10.14
N PHE A 427 -27.00 13.75 -9.31
CA PHE A 427 -27.54 12.87 -8.27
C PHE A 427 -28.40 13.61 -7.25
N LEU A 428 -27.99 14.81 -6.84
CA LEU A 428 -28.75 15.62 -5.90
C LEU A 428 -30.01 16.21 -6.55
N LEU A 429 -29.94 16.61 -7.82
CA LEU A 429 -31.11 17.11 -8.56
C LEU A 429 -32.14 16.01 -8.80
N THR A 430 -31.71 14.81 -9.21
CA THR A 430 -32.59 13.66 -9.36
C THR A 430 -33.16 13.21 -8.03
N ALA A 431 -32.38 13.27 -6.95
CA ALA A 431 -32.87 12.96 -5.61
C ALA A 431 -33.93 13.95 -5.12
N TRP A 432 -33.68 15.24 -5.38
CA TRP A 432 -34.62 16.30 -5.08
C TRP A 432 -35.92 16.13 -5.85
N ASP A 433 -35.85 15.86 -7.15
CA ASP A 433 -37.03 15.64 -7.99
C ASP A 433 -37.84 14.43 -7.50
N GLY A 434 -37.17 13.30 -7.29
CA GLY A 434 -37.77 12.05 -6.79
C GLY A 434 -38.45 12.18 -5.43
N PHE A 435 -37.95 13.05 -4.56
CA PHE A 435 -38.53 13.29 -3.23
C PHE A 435 -39.61 14.39 -3.22
N THR A 436 -39.44 15.46 -4.00
CA THR A 436 -40.31 16.65 -3.89
C THR A 436 -41.52 16.58 -4.80
N ARG A 437 -41.38 16.13 -6.05
CA ARG A 437 -42.43 16.21 -7.07
C ARG A 437 -43.29 14.95 -7.16
N ARG A 438 -42.79 13.82 -6.67
CA ARG A 438 -43.51 12.56 -6.75
C ARG A 438 -44.73 12.57 -5.84
N SER A 439 -45.90 12.25 -6.40
CA SER A 439 -47.13 12.11 -5.64
C SER A 439 -46.98 11.00 -4.60
N VAL A 440 -47.28 11.35 -3.35
CA VAL A 440 -47.26 10.48 -2.18
C VAL A 440 -48.44 9.53 -2.20
#